data_AF-L8MW67-F1
#
_entry.id   AF-L8MW67-F1
#
_cell.length_a   1.000
_cell.length_b   1.000
_cell.length_c   1.000
_cell.angle_alpha   90.00
_cell.angle_beta   90.00
_cell.angle_gamma   90.00
#
_symmetry.space_group_name_H-M   'P 1'
#
loop_
_entity.id
_entity.type
_entity.pdbx_description
1 polymer ?
#
loop_
_entity_poly.entity_id
_entity_poly.type
_entity_poly.pdbx_seq_one_letter_code
_entity_poly.pdbx_strand_id
1 'polypeptide(L)'
;MKLASIVLSGILCLGVTTSMPTLSAYASPSTYNDGVDALTDELWWQLRPEMRDSKIDTENGLFIREWQAIQRVVRANSHSFSGGYCFDGYSAFFDGNLDRVADAVFYVRYPAFSGQRIRQEEQGAARVWTEIRLRLRNPNGVTSC
;
A
#
# COMPACT_ATOMS: atom_id res chain seq x y z
N MET A 1 -52.88 42.46 34.74
CA MET A 1 -53.08 43.77 34.07
C MET A 1 -51.88 44.07 33.19
N LYS A 2 -52.13 44.35 31.90
CA LYS A 2 -51.38 45.14 30.88
C LYS A 2 -49.86 45.40 31.11
N LEU A 3 -48.98 44.82 30.29
CA LEU A 3 -48.34 45.37 29.05
C LEU A 3 -47.13 46.28 29.30
N ALA A 4 -45.97 45.93 28.73
CA ALA A 4 -45.22 46.80 27.80
C ALA A 4 -43.99 46.07 27.22
N SER A 5 -44.00 45.87 25.89
CA SER A 5 -42.84 45.57 25.05
C SER A 5 -42.03 46.83 24.77
N ILE A 6 -40.70 46.75 24.68
CA ILE A 6 -39.91 47.61 23.79
C ILE A 6 -38.81 46.78 23.12
N VAL A 7 -38.81 46.84 21.79
CA VAL A 7 -37.83 46.28 20.85
C VAL A 7 -36.90 47.42 20.40
N LEU A 8 -35.59 47.18 20.35
CA LEU A 8 -34.60 47.88 19.51
C LEU A 8 -33.42 46.92 19.32
N SER A 9 -33.33 46.18 18.21
CA SER A 9 -32.83 46.57 16.88
C SER A 9 -31.35 46.99 16.88
N GLY A 10 -30.52 46.12 16.30
CA GLY A 10 -29.10 46.33 16.04
C GLY A 10 -28.55 45.19 15.19
N ILE A 11 -28.82 45.24 13.89
CA ILE A 11 -28.27 44.35 12.85
C ILE A 11 -26.96 44.98 12.31
N LEU A 12 -26.05 44.11 11.86
CA LEU A 12 -24.87 44.31 10.98
C LEU A 12 -23.54 44.67 11.66
N CYS A 13 -22.62 43.70 11.68
CA CYS A 13 -21.62 43.65 10.60
C CYS A 13 -21.09 42.23 10.40
N LEU A 14 -21.23 41.77 9.16
CA LEU A 14 -20.62 40.57 8.60
C LEU A 14 -19.10 40.71 8.65
N GLY A 15 -18.47 39.85 9.43
CA GLY A 15 -17.04 39.59 9.38
C GLY A 15 -16.82 38.09 9.49
N VAL A 16 -17.40 37.31 8.57
CA VAL A 16 -17.01 35.90 8.42
C VAL A 16 -15.60 35.92 7.85
N THR A 17 -14.60 35.93 8.71
CA THR A 17 -13.28 35.46 8.34
C THR A 17 -13.46 33.99 7.96
N THR A 18 -13.56 33.71 6.67
CA THR A 18 -13.43 32.35 6.16
C THR A 18 -11.97 31.95 6.35
N SER A 19 -11.63 31.59 7.58
CA SER A 19 -10.46 30.79 7.88
C SER A 19 -10.64 29.52 7.06
N MET A 20 -9.93 29.42 5.94
CA MET A 20 -9.94 28.18 5.17
C MET A 20 -9.54 27.06 6.14
N PRO A 21 -10.36 26.01 6.31
CA PRO A 21 -9.84 24.83 6.95
C PRO A 21 -8.74 24.34 6.02
N THR A 22 -7.49 24.42 6.46
CA THR A 22 -6.45 23.57 5.89
C THR A 22 -6.89 22.14 6.21
N LEU A 23 -7.61 21.54 5.27
CA LEU A 23 -7.88 20.12 5.26
C LEU A 23 -6.52 19.43 5.16
N SER A 24 -5.91 19.16 6.31
CA SER A 24 -4.95 18.10 6.43
C SER A 24 -5.74 16.83 6.15
N ALA A 25 -5.74 16.41 4.89
CA ALA A 25 -6.29 15.15 4.44
C ALA A 25 -5.44 14.03 5.05
N TYR A 26 -5.68 13.74 6.33
CA TYR A 26 -5.25 12.48 6.90
C TYR A 26 -6.00 11.40 6.12
N ALA A 27 -5.26 10.63 5.33
CA ALA A 27 -5.80 9.41 4.73
C ALA A 27 -6.47 8.62 5.85
N SER A 28 -7.76 8.35 5.72
CA SER A 28 -8.49 7.56 6.71
C SER A 28 -7.83 6.18 6.80
N PRO A 29 -7.67 5.60 8.01
CA PRO A 29 -6.99 4.30 8.18
C PRO A 29 -7.53 3.18 7.29
N SER A 30 -8.80 3.26 6.88
CA SER A 30 -9.39 2.36 5.88
C SER A 30 -8.69 2.49 4.53
N THR A 31 -8.61 3.69 3.95
CA THR A 31 -7.98 3.92 2.63
C THR A 31 -6.49 3.57 2.59
N TYR A 32 -5.77 3.74 3.72
CA TYR A 32 -4.38 3.30 3.83
C TYR A 32 -4.24 1.78 3.79
N ASN A 33 -5.04 1.07 4.60
CA ASN A 33 -5.00 -0.39 4.64
C ASN A 33 -5.47 -1.00 3.32
N ASP A 34 -6.50 -0.42 2.70
CA ASP A 34 -6.99 -0.84 1.39
C ASP A 34 -5.90 -0.69 0.31
N GLY A 35 -5.14 0.42 0.34
CA GLY A 35 -4.01 0.63 -0.58
C GLY A 35 -2.84 -0.33 -0.35
N VAL A 36 -2.54 -0.65 0.92
CA VAL A 36 -1.55 -1.69 1.27
C VAL A 36 -1.97 -3.04 0.72
N ASP A 37 -3.21 -3.44 0.94
CA ASP A 37 -3.71 -4.76 0.56
C ASP A 37 -3.78 -4.87 -0.97
N ALA A 38 -4.27 -3.83 -1.66
CA ALA A 38 -4.25 -3.77 -3.12
C ALA A 38 -2.84 -3.88 -3.73
N LEU A 39 -1.84 -3.17 -3.17
CA LEU A 39 -0.45 -3.32 -3.63
C LEU A 39 0.07 -4.73 -3.40
N THR A 40 -0.27 -5.29 -2.24
CA THR A 40 0.19 -6.62 -1.83
C THR A 40 -0.37 -7.68 -2.77
N ASP A 41 -1.67 -7.61 -3.09
CA ASP A 41 -2.34 -8.48 -4.03
C ASP A 41 -1.71 -8.40 -5.42
N GLU A 42 -1.48 -7.18 -5.94
CA GLU A 42 -0.87 -6.97 -7.25
C GLU A 42 0.54 -7.60 -7.34
N LEU A 43 1.41 -7.31 -6.38
CA LEU A 43 2.76 -7.88 -6.34
C LEU A 43 2.73 -9.42 -6.20
N TRP A 44 1.76 -9.94 -5.43
CA TRP A 44 1.60 -11.38 -5.25
C TRP A 44 1.11 -12.05 -6.54
N TRP A 45 0.16 -11.46 -7.28
CA TRP A 45 -0.30 -11.96 -8.58
C TRP A 45 0.78 -11.90 -9.65
N GLN A 46 1.67 -10.89 -9.64
CA GLN A 46 2.83 -10.87 -10.56
C GLN A 46 3.76 -12.06 -10.36
N LEU A 47 3.87 -12.58 -9.13
CA LEU A 47 4.64 -13.78 -8.83
C LEU A 47 3.92 -15.08 -9.20
N ARG A 48 2.59 -15.03 -9.26
CA ARG A 48 1.67 -16.16 -9.44
C ARG A 48 0.58 -15.84 -10.45
N PRO A 49 0.95 -15.59 -11.73
CA PRO A 49 0.00 -15.17 -12.76
C PRO A 49 -1.12 -16.20 -12.98
N GLU A 50 -0.88 -17.47 -12.67
CA GLU A 50 -1.88 -18.54 -12.71
C GLU A 50 -3.05 -18.35 -11.73
N MET A 51 -2.92 -17.45 -10.74
CA MET A 51 -3.95 -17.15 -9.75
C MET A 51 -4.55 -15.74 -9.87
N ARG A 52 -4.33 -15.06 -11.00
CA ARG A 52 -4.65 -13.63 -11.21
C ARG A 52 -6.11 -13.23 -10.96
N ASP A 53 -7.05 -14.16 -11.00
CA ASP A 53 -8.48 -13.90 -10.76
C ASP A 53 -9.06 -14.78 -9.63
N SER A 54 -8.18 -15.44 -8.87
CA SER A 54 -8.57 -16.31 -7.78
C SER A 54 -8.42 -15.58 -6.45
N LYS A 55 -9.39 -15.79 -5.55
CA LYS A 55 -9.21 -15.43 -4.14
C LYS A 55 -7.98 -16.16 -3.62
N ILE A 56 -7.11 -15.45 -2.92
CA ILE A 56 -5.95 -16.05 -2.25
C ILE A 56 -6.46 -17.19 -1.36
N ASP A 57 -6.00 -18.40 -1.64
CA ASP A 57 -6.34 -19.58 -0.86
C ASP A 57 -5.70 -19.45 0.53
N THR A 58 -6.53 -19.14 1.52
CA THR A 58 -6.14 -18.97 2.92
C THR A 58 -5.91 -20.31 3.65
N GLU A 59 -6.07 -21.45 2.99
CA GLU A 59 -5.69 -22.75 3.54
C GLU A 59 -4.27 -23.14 3.08
N ASN A 60 -3.80 -22.55 1.99
CA ASN A 60 -2.42 -22.71 1.54
C ASN A 60 -1.47 -21.86 2.39
N GLY A 61 -0.89 -22.50 3.41
CA GLY A 61 0.03 -21.84 4.33
C GLY A 61 1.26 -21.21 3.67
N LEU A 62 1.72 -21.68 2.51
CA LEU A 62 2.82 -21.02 1.78
C LEU A 62 2.35 -19.70 1.15
N PHE A 63 1.17 -19.70 0.54
CA PHE A 63 0.60 -18.53 -0.14
C PHE A 63 0.34 -17.39 0.84
N ILE A 64 -0.25 -17.69 1.99
CA ILE A 64 -0.45 -16.69 3.05
C ILE A 64 0.88 -16.14 3.55
N ARG A 65 1.88 -17.00 3.79
CA ARG A 65 3.19 -16.54 4.28
C ARG A 65 3.88 -15.61 3.28
N GLU A 66 3.79 -15.90 1.99
CA GLU A 66 4.32 -15.03 0.94
C GLU A 66 3.58 -13.69 0.94
N TRP A 67 2.24 -13.73 0.91
CA TRP A 67 1.42 -12.52 0.92
C TRP A 67 1.71 -11.63 2.14
N GLN A 68 1.75 -12.22 3.35
CA GLN A 68 2.09 -11.49 4.57
C GLN A 68 3.51 -10.93 4.56
N ALA A 69 4.46 -11.64 3.93
CA ALA A 69 5.83 -11.16 3.80
C ALA A 69 5.90 -9.93 2.89
N ILE A 70 5.18 -9.93 1.77
CA ILE A 70 5.04 -8.78 0.86
C ILE A 70 4.36 -7.62 1.62
N GLN A 71 3.25 -7.89 2.30
CA GLN A 71 2.46 -6.88 3.01
C GLN A 71 3.29 -6.12 4.05
N ARG A 72 4.18 -6.81 4.77
CA ARG A 72 5.10 -6.17 5.73
C ARG A 72 6.04 -5.18 5.06
N VAL A 73 6.59 -5.52 3.89
CA VAL A 73 7.45 -4.60 3.12
C VAL A 73 6.63 -3.43 2.60
N VAL A 74 5.43 -3.67 2.08
CA VAL A 74 4.51 -2.62 1.64
C VAL A 74 4.19 -1.64 2.78
N ARG A 75 3.69 -2.13 3.92
CA ARG A 75 3.36 -1.29 5.08
C ARG A 75 4.54 -0.46 5.57
N ALA A 76 5.73 -1.05 5.59
CA ALA A 76 6.93 -0.38 6.10
C ALA A 76 7.44 0.74 5.18
N ASN A 77 7.10 0.72 3.89
CA ASN A 77 7.68 1.62 2.89
C ASN A 77 6.63 2.49 2.17
N SER A 78 5.35 2.22 2.37
CA SER A 78 4.27 3.08 1.90
C SER A 78 3.94 4.12 2.96
N HIS A 79 4.63 5.26 2.91
CA HIS A 79 4.40 6.37 3.86
C HIS A 79 3.25 7.29 3.44
N SER A 80 2.77 7.21 2.19
CA SER A 80 1.70 8.05 1.66
C SER A 80 0.83 7.30 0.65
N PHE A 81 -0.04 6.40 1.12
CA PHE A 81 -1.26 6.08 0.36
C PHE A 81 -2.27 7.19 0.62
N SER A 82 -2.12 8.32 -0.07
CA SER A 82 -3.03 9.46 0.07
C SER A 82 -3.99 9.52 -1.11
N GLY A 83 -5.22 9.06 -0.89
CA GLY A 83 -6.37 9.46 -1.71
C GLY A 83 -6.75 8.50 -2.83
N GLY A 84 -7.85 7.76 -2.60
CA GLY A 84 -8.61 7.09 -3.65
C GLY A 84 -7.86 5.98 -4.41
N TYR A 85 -8.59 5.25 -5.22
CA TYR A 85 -8.09 4.08 -5.96
C TYR A 85 -6.97 4.42 -6.97
N CYS A 86 -6.65 5.70 -7.20
CA CYS A 86 -5.62 6.14 -8.13
C CYS A 86 -4.23 6.14 -7.46
N PHE A 87 -3.38 5.25 -7.95
CA PHE A 87 -2.15 4.80 -7.30
C PHE A 87 -0.95 5.74 -7.51
N ASP A 88 -0.98 6.97 -6.98
CA ASP A 88 0.19 7.89 -7.04
C ASP A 88 1.41 7.36 -6.23
N GLY A 89 1.18 6.44 -5.29
CA GLY A 89 2.24 5.76 -4.52
C GLY A 89 2.94 4.62 -5.26
N TYR A 90 2.52 4.28 -6.49
CA TYR A 90 3.02 3.12 -7.23
C TYR A 90 4.49 3.29 -7.61
N SER A 91 4.82 4.40 -8.29
CA SER A 91 6.20 4.69 -8.72
C SER A 91 7.14 4.85 -7.53
N ALA A 92 6.70 5.57 -6.48
CA ALA A 92 7.46 5.79 -5.26
C ALA A 92 7.75 4.50 -4.48
N PHE A 93 6.84 3.53 -4.47
CA PHE A 93 7.11 2.22 -3.88
C PHE A 93 8.14 1.43 -4.70
N PHE A 94 8.01 1.42 -6.01
CA PHE A 94 8.86 0.61 -6.88
C PHE A 94 10.33 1.08 -6.91
N ASP A 95 10.59 2.36 -6.66
CA ASP A 95 11.93 2.92 -6.49
C ASP A 95 12.63 2.37 -5.24
N GLY A 96 13.23 1.19 -5.38
CA GLY A 96 14.12 0.57 -4.40
C GLY A 96 13.47 -0.45 -3.45
N ASN A 97 12.15 -0.63 -3.44
CA ASN A 97 11.52 -1.62 -2.56
C ASN A 97 11.30 -2.99 -3.21
N LEU A 98 11.40 -3.12 -4.53
CA LEU A 98 11.24 -4.43 -5.18
C LEU A 98 12.30 -5.45 -4.77
N ASP A 99 13.52 -5.00 -4.46
CA ASP A 99 14.59 -5.87 -3.94
C ASP A 99 14.19 -6.40 -2.55
N ARG A 100 13.58 -5.56 -1.71
CA ARG A 100 13.07 -5.95 -0.38
C ARG A 100 11.90 -6.93 -0.48
N VAL A 101 11.02 -6.72 -1.45
CA VAL A 101 9.92 -7.66 -1.73
C VAL A 101 10.48 -9.00 -2.23
N ALA A 102 11.48 -8.97 -3.12
CA ALA A 102 12.14 -10.17 -3.62
C ALA A 102 12.83 -10.96 -2.49
N ASP A 103 13.56 -10.28 -1.60
CA ASP A 103 14.15 -10.87 -0.39
C ASP A 103 13.08 -11.52 0.50
N ALA A 104 12.01 -10.79 0.81
CA ALA A 104 10.95 -11.27 1.69
C ALA A 104 10.30 -12.54 1.15
N VAL A 105 10.01 -12.61 -0.15
CA VAL A 105 9.46 -13.79 -0.81
C VAL A 105 10.48 -14.92 -0.87
N PHE A 106 11.73 -14.61 -1.21
CA PHE A 106 12.80 -15.60 -1.30
C PHE A 106 13.00 -16.35 0.02
N TYR A 107 13.08 -15.64 1.16
CA TYR A 107 13.27 -16.29 2.45
C TYR A 107 12.05 -17.07 2.94
N VAL A 108 10.83 -16.74 2.48
CA VAL A 108 9.65 -17.56 2.75
C VAL A 108 9.72 -18.90 2.00
N ARG A 109 10.19 -18.89 0.75
CA ARG A 109 10.32 -20.09 -0.09
C ARG A 109 11.52 -20.94 0.28
N TYR A 110 12.60 -20.30 0.73
CA TYR A 110 13.88 -20.93 1.04
C TYR A 110 14.36 -20.53 2.45
N PRO A 111 13.69 -21.02 3.51
CA PRO A 111 13.98 -20.61 4.88
C PRO A 111 15.40 -20.94 5.36
N ALA A 112 16.08 -21.88 4.69
CA ALA A 112 17.49 -22.19 4.96
C ALA A 112 18.44 -21.00 4.75
N PHE A 113 18.04 -20.01 3.94
CA PHE A 113 18.82 -18.79 3.68
C PHE A 113 18.37 -17.60 4.55
N SER A 114 17.41 -17.78 5.47
CA SER A 114 16.82 -16.68 6.23
C SER A 114 17.87 -15.84 6.96
N GLY A 115 17.82 -14.52 6.78
CA GLY A 115 18.75 -13.56 7.39
C GLY A 115 20.16 -13.55 6.80
N GLN A 116 20.43 -14.36 5.77
CA GLN A 116 21.71 -14.39 5.08
C GLN A 116 21.64 -13.60 3.79
N ARG A 117 22.58 -12.68 3.59
CA ARG A 117 22.72 -12.01 2.29
C ARG A 117 23.08 -13.05 1.23
N ILE A 118 22.23 -13.17 0.20
CA ILE A 118 22.49 -14.04 -0.96
C ILE A 118 23.80 -13.60 -1.60
N ARG A 119 24.77 -14.51 -1.65
CA ARG A 119 26.08 -14.23 -2.23
C ARG A 119 26.08 -14.54 -3.72
N GLN A 120 26.87 -13.81 -4.50
CA GLN A 120 26.94 -14.04 -5.95
C GLN A 120 27.51 -15.43 -6.30
N GLU A 121 28.33 -16.01 -5.41
CA GLU A 121 28.83 -17.39 -5.55
C GLU A 121 27.74 -18.46 -5.39
N GLU A 122 26.59 -18.15 -4.76
CA GLU A 122 25.46 -19.06 -4.58
C GLU A 122 24.57 -19.04 -5.84
N GLN A 123 25.13 -19.50 -6.97
CA GLN A 123 24.53 -19.34 -8.30
C GLN A 123 23.06 -19.77 -8.38
N GLY A 124 22.66 -20.82 -7.65
CA GLY A 124 21.28 -21.27 -7.57
C GLY A 124 20.35 -20.27 -6.85
N ALA A 125 20.73 -19.83 -5.65
CA ALA A 125 19.97 -18.87 -4.87
C ALA A 125 19.87 -17.50 -5.57
N ALA A 126 21.00 -17.01 -6.09
CA ALA A 126 21.06 -15.76 -6.84
C ALA A 126 20.17 -15.78 -8.08
N ARG A 127 20.14 -16.90 -8.81
CA ARG A 127 19.24 -17.08 -9.97
C ARG A 127 17.78 -17.02 -9.56
N VAL A 128 17.37 -17.78 -8.54
CA VAL A 128 15.97 -17.81 -8.10
C VAL A 128 15.51 -16.44 -7.60
N TRP A 129 16.35 -15.75 -6.82
CA TRP A 129 16.08 -14.38 -6.39
C TRP A 129 15.90 -13.43 -7.57
N THR A 130 16.79 -13.53 -8.57
CA THR A 130 16.71 -12.70 -9.79
C THR A 130 15.42 -12.96 -10.55
N GLU A 131 14.97 -14.22 -10.65
CA GLU A 131 13.70 -14.58 -11.29
C GLU A 131 12.50 -13.97 -10.57
N ILE A 132 12.46 -14.03 -9.22
CA ILE A 132 11.44 -13.35 -8.40
C ILE A 132 11.45 -11.85 -8.70
N ARG A 133 12.63 -11.23 -8.66
CA ARG A 133 12.82 -9.79 -8.86
C ARG A 133 12.39 -9.31 -10.24
N LEU A 134 12.63 -10.11 -11.28
CA LEU A 134 12.24 -9.79 -12.65
C LEU A 134 10.73 -9.89 -12.85
N ARG A 135 10.06 -10.87 -12.23
CA ARG A 135 8.58 -10.97 -12.26
C ARG A 135 7.93 -9.74 -11.65
N LEU A 136 8.42 -9.30 -10.50
CA LEU A 136 7.96 -8.09 -9.82
C LEU A 136 8.23 -6.79 -10.61
N ARG A 137 9.20 -6.82 -11.53
CA ARG A 137 9.52 -5.64 -12.36
C ARG A 137 8.53 -5.46 -13.51
N ASN A 138 7.79 -6.49 -13.91
CA ASN A 138 6.99 -6.47 -15.12
C ASN A 138 5.71 -5.64 -14.92
N PRO A 139 5.61 -4.43 -15.48
CA PRO A 139 4.48 -3.53 -15.25
C PRO A 139 3.26 -3.86 -16.12
N ASN A 140 3.30 -4.93 -16.94
CA ASN A 140 2.20 -5.31 -17.84
C ASN A 140 0.92 -5.78 -17.10
N GLY A 141 0.91 -5.70 -15.77
CA GLY A 141 -0.23 -5.95 -14.91
C GLY A 141 -0.92 -4.73 -14.34
N VAL A 142 -0.33 -3.54 -14.50
CA VAL A 142 -0.82 -2.35 -13.83
C VAL A 142 -2.06 -1.86 -14.58
N THR A 143 -3.23 -2.19 -14.04
CA THR A 143 -4.43 -1.37 -14.28
C THR A 143 -4.13 0.01 -13.69
N SER A 144 -3.56 0.87 -14.52
CA SER A 144 -3.68 2.31 -14.35
C SER A 144 -5.18 2.59 -14.25
N CYS A 145 -5.60 3.28 -13.21
CA CYS A 145 -6.97 3.76 -13.11
C CYS A 145 -7.32 4.66 -14.29
#